data_AF-A0A401U228-F1
#
_entry.id   AF-A0A401U228-F1
#
_cell.length_a   1.000
_cell.length_b   1.000
_cell.length_c   1.000
_cell.angle_alpha   90.00
_cell.angle_beta   90.00
_cell.angle_gamma   90.00
#
_symmetry.space_group_name_H-M   'P 1'
#
loop_
_entity.id
_entity.type
_entity.pdbx_description
1 polymer ?
#
loop_
_entity_poly.entity_id
_entity_poly.type
_entity_poly.pdbx_seq_one_letter_code
_entity_poly.pdbx_strand_id
1 'polypeptide(L)'
;AERIWNNLVKYKYAGGLYPINAKREMIWGVTCYKDFASLPEKPDHVLVLVPARFAVQVIRDAAAAGARSATIVTSGFSELQDEESQRLAAELKQAIKETGLAVTGPNCLGNLSAGENLFTNIDDRIVTMEQGAVAIAGQSGAIVMAIRQALEDRGVGVGYMVTTGNESGLETPDLMSYFAAD
;
A
#
# COMPACT_ATOMS: atom_id res chain seq x y z
N ALA A 1 4.53 1.79 9.96
CA ALA A 1 5.83 1.49 9.31
C ALA A 1 6.45 0.22 9.86
N GLU A 2 6.86 0.17 11.13
CA GLU A 2 7.52 -1.02 11.71
C GLU A 2 6.66 -2.29 11.67
N ARG A 3 5.37 -2.21 12.00
CA ARG A 3 4.47 -3.37 11.89
C ARG A 3 4.42 -3.95 10.48
N ILE A 4 4.34 -3.09 9.47
CA ILE A 4 4.32 -3.50 8.06
C ILE A 4 5.64 -4.17 7.67
N TRP A 5 6.77 -3.58 8.07
CA TRP A 5 8.09 -4.18 7.88
C TRP A 5 8.17 -5.58 8.50
N ASN A 6 7.78 -5.69 9.77
CA ASN A 6 7.80 -6.95 10.51
C ASN A 6 6.87 -7.99 9.88
N ASN A 7 5.74 -7.59 9.31
CA ASN A 7 4.85 -8.48 8.57
C ASN A 7 5.53 -9.07 7.33
N LEU A 8 6.15 -8.24 6.50
CA LEU A 8 6.85 -8.69 5.29
C LEU A 8 8.02 -9.63 5.65
N VAL A 9 8.76 -9.34 6.71
CA VAL A 9 9.82 -10.22 7.23
C VAL A 9 9.25 -11.52 7.80
N LYS A 10 8.20 -11.45 8.63
CA LYS A 10 7.53 -12.59 9.27
C LYS A 10 7.04 -13.60 8.24
N TYR A 11 6.44 -13.13 7.14
CA TYR A 11 5.92 -13.98 6.07
C TYR A 11 6.93 -14.27 4.96
N LYS A 12 8.17 -13.79 5.08
CA LYS A 12 9.26 -14.06 4.13
C LYS A 12 8.91 -13.63 2.70
N TYR A 13 8.40 -12.40 2.55
CA TYR A 13 8.23 -11.79 1.24
C TYR A 13 9.52 -11.94 0.42
N ALA A 14 9.41 -12.46 -0.79
CA ALA A 14 10.57 -12.87 -1.58
C ALA A 14 11.28 -11.70 -2.28
N GLY A 15 10.59 -10.56 -2.46
CA GLY A 15 11.15 -9.38 -3.10
C GLY A 15 12.04 -8.54 -2.17
N GLY A 16 12.84 -7.66 -2.77
CA GLY A 16 13.68 -6.71 -2.04
C GLY A 16 12.85 -5.73 -1.19
N LEU A 17 13.30 -5.48 0.04
CA LEU A 17 12.70 -4.52 0.97
C LEU A 17 13.65 -3.34 1.21
N TYR A 18 13.28 -2.17 0.71
CA TYR A 18 14.14 -0.98 0.72
C TYR A 18 13.51 0.17 1.52
N PRO A 19 13.85 0.37 2.81
CA PRO A 19 13.36 1.51 3.55
C PRO A 19 14.00 2.79 3.02
N ILE A 20 13.18 3.81 2.77
CA ILE A 20 13.64 5.14 2.33
C ILE A 20 13.39 6.17 3.42
N ASN A 21 14.43 6.89 3.82
CA ASN A 21 14.35 8.00 4.75
C ASN A 21 15.53 8.97 4.56
N ALA A 22 15.25 10.24 4.29
CA ALA A 22 16.28 11.24 4.04
C ALA A 22 17.27 11.49 5.21
N LYS A 23 16.93 11.06 6.43
CA LYS A 23 17.72 11.36 7.65
C LYS A 23 18.37 10.15 8.30
N ARG A 24 18.04 8.93 7.87
CA ARG A 24 18.49 7.71 8.53
C ARG A 24 19.28 6.85 7.55
N GLU A 25 20.44 6.39 7.98
CA GLU A 25 21.28 5.47 7.20
C GLU A 25 20.92 4.00 7.47
N MET A 26 20.26 3.70 8.60
CA MET A 26 19.83 2.37 8.99
C MET A 26 18.48 2.40 9.69
N ILE A 27 17.59 1.45 9.36
CA ILE A 27 16.31 1.22 10.03
C ILE A 27 16.08 -0.29 10.11
N TRP A 28 15.57 -0.80 11.24
CA TRP A 28 15.26 -2.22 11.44
C TRP A 28 16.43 -3.18 11.15
N GLY A 29 17.67 -2.71 11.36
CA GLY A 29 18.88 -3.50 11.13
C GLY A 29 19.31 -3.61 9.66
N VAL A 30 18.69 -2.87 8.74
CA VAL A 30 19.05 -2.86 7.32
C VAL A 30 19.41 -1.45 6.83
N THR A 31 20.14 -1.37 5.73
CA THR A 31 20.45 -0.11 5.03
C THR A 31 19.17 0.64 4.69
N CYS A 32 19.14 1.92 5.04
CA CYS A 32 18.09 2.84 4.67
C CYS A 32 18.62 3.84 3.64
N TYR A 33 17.86 4.00 2.55
CA TYR A 33 18.24 4.81 1.41
C TYR A 33 17.69 6.22 1.57
N LYS A 34 18.45 7.23 1.17
CA LYS A 34 18.02 8.63 1.30
C LYS A 34 16.91 9.02 0.31
N ASP A 35 16.90 8.39 -0.87
CA ASP A 35 16.03 8.69 -1.99
C ASP A 35 15.92 7.48 -2.94
N PHE A 36 15.04 7.57 -3.93
CA PHE A 36 14.85 6.51 -4.93
C PHE A 36 16.07 6.29 -5.83
N ALA A 37 16.85 7.33 -6.12
CA ALA A 37 18.03 7.24 -6.97
C ALA A 37 19.18 6.44 -6.31
N SER A 38 19.15 6.34 -4.98
CA SER A 38 20.13 5.57 -4.21
C SER A 38 19.77 4.08 -4.08
N LEU A 39 18.60 3.66 -4.58
CA LEU A 39 18.18 2.26 -4.49
C LEU A 39 19.09 1.34 -5.34
N PRO A 40 19.36 0.11 -4.88
CA PRO A 40 20.20 -0.84 -5.61
C PRO A 40 19.51 -1.37 -6.87
N GLU A 41 18.18 -1.35 -6.89
CA GLU A 41 17.36 -1.72 -8.03
C GLU A 41 16.12 -0.82 -8.11
N LYS A 42 15.53 -0.79 -9.30
CA LYS A 42 14.28 -0.08 -9.57
C LYS A 42 13.14 -0.71 -8.74
N PRO A 43 12.36 0.08 -7.97
CA PRO A 43 11.24 -0.46 -7.22
C PRO A 43 10.09 -0.80 -8.16
N ASP A 44 9.40 -1.91 -7.91
CA ASP A 44 8.16 -2.26 -8.61
C ASP A 44 6.92 -1.64 -7.96
N HIS A 45 6.94 -1.61 -6.63
CA HIS A 45 5.86 -1.11 -5.79
C HIS A 45 6.42 -0.20 -4.69
N VAL A 46 5.71 0.89 -4.39
CA VAL A 46 6.09 1.84 -3.34
C VAL A 46 5.01 1.96 -2.28
N LEU A 47 5.38 1.70 -1.03
CA LEU A 47 4.50 1.93 0.13
C LEU A 47 4.76 3.32 0.73
N VAL A 48 3.79 4.22 0.61
CA VAL A 48 3.92 5.61 1.04
C VAL A 48 3.42 5.76 2.49
N LEU A 49 4.37 6.07 3.38
CA LEU A 49 4.19 6.17 4.84
C LEU A 49 4.72 7.50 5.40
N VAL A 50 4.64 8.57 4.60
CA VAL A 50 5.10 9.92 4.95
C VAL A 50 3.91 10.85 5.20
N PRO A 51 4.07 11.99 5.90
CA PRO A 51 3.00 12.99 6.01
C PRO A 51 2.41 13.40 4.65
N ALA A 52 1.09 13.70 4.60
CA ALA A 52 0.34 13.96 3.36
C ALA A 52 1.01 14.98 2.43
N ARG A 53 1.53 16.09 2.99
CA ARG A 53 2.26 17.12 2.24
C ARG A 53 3.47 16.63 1.43
N PHE A 54 4.05 15.48 1.78
CA PHE A 54 5.17 14.89 1.06
C PHE A 54 4.74 13.78 0.09
N ALA A 55 3.56 13.20 0.29
CA ALA A 55 3.12 12.03 -0.47
C ALA A 55 2.95 12.32 -1.96
N VAL A 56 2.47 13.52 -2.33
CA VAL A 56 2.35 13.92 -3.75
C VAL A 56 3.70 13.86 -4.46
N GLN A 57 4.75 14.44 -3.87
CA GLN A 57 6.09 14.42 -4.45
C GLN A 57 6.65 12.99 -4.50
N VAL A 58 6.41 12.18 -3.46
CA VAL A 58 6.82 10.77 -3.44
C VAL A 58 6.23 9.99 -4.62
N ILE A 59 4.98 10.23 -5.02
CA ILE A 59 4.37 9.59 -6.20
C ILE A 59 5.11 9.97 -7.48
N ARG A 60 5.48 11.24 -7.64
CA ARG A 60 6.24 11.72 -8.81
C ARG A 60 7.62 11.08 -8.86
N ASP A 61 8.32 11.09 -7.74
CA ASP A 61 9.68 10.55 -7.64
C ASP A 61 9.69 9.03 -7.83
N ALA A 62 8.69 8.34 -7.29
CA ALA A 62 8.49 6.90 -7.48
C ALA A 62 8.29 6.57 -8.97
N ALA A 63 7.43 7.31 -9.67
CA ALA A 63 7.21 7.13 -11.10
C ALA A 63 8.49 7.37 -11.91
N ALA A 64 9.23 8.44 -11.59
CA ALA A 64 10.48 8.79 -12.25
C ALA A 64 11.57 7.72 -12.02
N ALA A 65 11.57 7.09 -10.84
CA ALA A 65 12.42 5.94 -10.53
C ALA A 65 11.93 4.63 -11.19
N GLY A 66 10.76 4.67 -11.83
CA GLY A 66 10.21 3.59 -12.63
C GLY A 66 9.14 2.74 -11.94
N ALA A 67 8.73 3.07 -10.72
CA ALA A 67 7.70 2.31 -10.01
C ALA A 67 6.45 2.12 -10.87
N ARG A 68 5.85 0.92 -10.77
CA ARG A 68 4.66 0.54 -11.54
C ARG A 68 3.38 0.74 -10.72
N SER A 69 3.50 0.64 -9.40
CA SER A 69 2.37 0.86 -8.48
C SER A 69 2.81 1.50 -7.17
N ALA A 70 1.83 2.03 -6.44
CA ALA A 70 2.03 2.52 -5.07
C ALA A 70 0.81 2.25 -4.18
N THR A 71 1.04 2.09 -2.89
CA THR A 71 -0.01 2.07 -1.87
C THR A 71 0.23 3.20 -0.89
N ILE A 72 -0.74 4.11 -0.78
CA ILE A 72 -0.66 5.27 0.10
C ILE A 72 -1.49 4.99 1.36
N VAL A 73 -0.82 4.63 2.45
CA VAL A 73 -1.45 4.40 3.76
C VAL A 73 -1.73 5.73 4.47
N THR A 74 -0.92 6.74 4.16
CA THR A 74 -1.04 8.11 4.69
C THR A 74 -2.45 8.67 4.62
N SER A 75 -2.98 9.14 5.75
CA SER A 75 -4.15 10.01 5.85
C SER A 75 -3.76 11.50 5.83
N GLY A 76 -4.73 12.39 5.82
CA GLY A 76 -4.59 13.84 5.69
C GLY A 76 -5.05 14.41 4.35
N PHE A 77 -5.99 13.75 3.67
CA PHE A 77 -6.50 14.14 2.36
C PHE A 77 -8.01 14.46 2.43
N SER A 78 -8.76 14.12 1.39
CA SER A 78 -10.18 14.47 1.23
C SER A 78 -11.10 14.11 2.40
N GLU A 79 -10.70 13.19 3.28
CA GLU A 79 -11.44 12.81 4.47
C GLU A 79 -11.49 13.89 5.57
N LEU A 80 -10.53 14.84 5.59
CA LEU A 80 -10.50 15.91 6.60
C LEU A 80 -11.39 17.11 6.25
N GLN A 81 -11.77 17.25 4.98
CA GLN A 81 -12.71 18.27 4.47
C GLN A 81 -12.31 19.74 4.64
N ASP A 82 -11.10 20.04 5.11
CA ASP A 82 -10.52 21.38 5.11
C ASP A 82 -9.88 21.75 3.76
N GLU A 83 -9.63 23.05 3.54
CA GLU A 83 -9.09 23.55 2.27
C GLU A 83 -7.72 22.95 1.89
N GLU A 84 -6.83 22.72 2.87
CA GLU A 84 -5.49 22.19 2.59
C GLU A 84 -5.57 20.73 2.15
N SER A 85 -6.34 19.92 2.86
CA SER A 85 -6.48 18.49 2.58
C SER A 85 -7.19 18.21 1.26
N GLN A 86 -8.17 19.06 0.89
CA GLN A 86 -8.81 19.02 -0.44
C GLN A 86 -7.83 19.40 -1.55
N ARG A 87 -7.00 20.43 -1.34
CA ARG A 87 -5.95 20.81 -2.29
C ARG A 87 -4.95 19.67 -2.49
N LEU A 88 -4.46 19.05 -1.40
CA LEU A 88 -3.55 17.90 -1.48
C LEU A 88 -4.19 16.71 -2.19
N ALA A 89 -5.49 16.45 -1.98
CA ALA A 89 -6.19 15.37 -2.67
C ALA A 89 -6.28 15.62 -4.18
N ALA A 90 -6.56 16.86 -4.60
CA ALA A 90 -6.58 17.24 -6.01
C ALA A 90 -5.18 17.12 -6.64
N GLU A 91 -4.13 17.60 -5.95
CA GLU A 91 -2.74 17.48 -6.40
C GLU A 91 -2.29 16.02 -6.53
N LEU A 92 -2.70 15.16 -5.59
CA LEU A 92 -2.41 13.74 -5.63
C LEU A 92 -3.07 13.07 -6.84
N LYS A 93 -4.37 13.30 -7.07
CA LYS A 93 -5.09 12.77 -8.25
C LYS A 93 -4.43 13.21 -9.55
N GLN A 94 -4.04 14.48 -9.64
CA GLN A 94 -3.32 15.00 -10.80
C GLN A 94 -1.97 14.29 -10.98
N ALA A 95 -1.22 14.06 -9.89
CA ALA A 95 0.06 13.36 -9.96
C ALA A 95 -0.06 11.92 -10.43
N ILE A 96 -1.06 11.19 -9.93
CA ILE A 96 -1.36 9.82 -10.34
C ILE A 96 -1.68 9.79 -11.83
N LYS A 97 -2.54 10.70 -12.31
CA LYS A 97 -2.91 10.80 -13.72
C LYS A 97 -1.72 11.09 -14.64
N GLU A 98 -0.85 12.01 -14.25
CA GLU A 98 0.34 12.41 -15.03
C GLU A 98 1.37 11.28 -15.12
N THR A 99 1.51 10.50 -14.05
CA THR A 99 2.53 9.45 -13.94
C THR A 99 2.08 8.10 -14.48
N GLY A 100 0.77 7.84 -14.52
CA GLY A 100 0.21 6.54 -14.90
C GLY A 100 0.47 5.43 -13.87
N LEU A 101 0.89 5.77 -12.65
CA LEU A 101 1.08 4.82 -11.57
C LEU A 101 -0.26 4.19 -11.16
N ALA A 102 -0.28 2.88 -11.00
CA ALA A 102 -1.40 2.18 -10.39
C ALA A 102 -1.37 2.40 -8.86
N VAL A 103 -2.28 3.22 -8.32
CA VAL A 103 -2.24 3.63 -6.91
C VAL A 103 -3.45 3.16 -6.13
N THR A 104 -3.26 2.50 -4.98
CA THR A 104 -4.31 2.28 -3.98
C THR A 104 -4.18 3.28 -2.83
N GLY A 105 -5.30 3.77 -2.29
CA GLY A 105 -5.32 4.84 -1.28
C GLY A 105 -5.65 6.22 -1.87
N PRO A 106 -5.32 7.32 -1.15
CA PRO A 106 -4.69 7.39 0.17
C PRO A 106 -5.61 6.90 1.29
N ASN A 107 -5.17 7.00 2.54
CA ASN A 107 -5.97 6.65 3.72
C ASN A 107 -6.51 5.21 3.66
N CYS A 108 -5.63 4.28 3.34
CA CYS A 108 -5.91 2.85 3.36
C CYS A 108 -5.19 2.15 4.51
N LEU A 109 -5.51 0.89 4.77
CA LEU A 109 -4.83 0.07 5.78
C LEU A 109 -3.81 -0.88 5.17
N GLY A 110 -3.52 -0.76 3.87
CA GLY A 110 -2.62 -1.66 3.15
C GLY A 110 -3.34 -2.89 2.58
N ASN A 111 -2.54 -3.82 2.06
CA ASN A 111 -2.99 -4.90 1.19
C ASN A 111 -2.41 -6.25 1.64
N LEU A 112 -3.02 -7.33 1.16
CA LEU A 112 -2.55 -8.70 1.26
C LEU A 112 -2.62 -9.38 -0.11
N SER A 113 -1.54 -10.07 -0.46
CA SER A 113 -1.52 -11.09 -1.51
C SER A 113 -0.85 -12.33 -0.91
N ALA A 114 -1.66 -13.36 -0.67
CA ALA A 114 -1.21 -14.57 0.03
C ALA A 114 -0.19 -15.35 -0.81
N GLY A 115 -0.42 -15.49 -2.11
CA GLY A 115 0.49 -16.19 -3.03
C GLY A 115 1.90 -15.59 -3.09
N GLU A 116 2.01 -14.28 -2.89
CA GLU A 116 3.29 -13.55 -2.90
C GLU A 116 3.89 -13.34 -1.51
N ASN A 117 3.25 -13.84 -0.44
CA ASN A 117 3.59 -13.52 0.94
C ASN A 117 3.69 -12.00 1.22
N LEU A 118 2.90 -11.21 0.49
CA LEU A 118 2.88 -9.76 0.63
C LEU A 118 1.80 -9.36 1.64
N PHE A 119 2.19 -8.68 2.71
CA PHE A 119 1.25 -8.14 3.69
C PHE A 119 1.69 -6.77 4.17
N THR A 120 1.12 -5.75 3.52
CA THR A 120 1.43 -4.34 3.77
C THR A 120 0.48 -3.70 4.79
N ASN A 121 -0.23 -4.51 5.58
CA ASN A 121 -1.18 -4.03 6.57
C ASN A 121 -0.53 -3.66 7.91
N ILE A 122 -1.16 -2.74 8.64
CA ILE A 122 -0.74 -2.32 9.99
C ILE A 122 -1.11 -3.33 11.09
N ASP A 123 -1.95 -4.31 10.79
CA ASP A 123 -2.29 -5.43 11.68
C ASP A 123 -1.11 -6.41 11.79
N ASP A 124 -0.64 -6.68 13.01
CA ASP A 124 0.50 -7.55 13.28
C ASP A 124 0.12 -8.97 13.72
N ARG A 125 -1.17 -9.29 13.75
CA ARG A 125 -1.66 -10.64 14.07
C ARG A 125 -1.11 -11.68 13.10
N ILE A 126 -1.08 -12.94 13.56
CA ILE A 126 -0.75 -14.07 12.70
C ILE A 126 -1.95 -14.31 11.79
N VAL A 127 -1.66 -14.41 10.50
CA VAL A 127 -2.63 -14.63 9.46
C VAL A 127 -2.14 -15.73 8.53
N THR A 128 -3.07 -16.39 7.85
CA THR A 128 -2.72 -17.44 6.89
C THR A 128 -2.27 -16.81 5.57
N MET A 129 -1.07 -17.19 5.09
CA MET A 129 -0.54 -16.81 3.77
C MET A 129 -0.60 -18.00 2.81
N GLU A 130 -1.81 -18.53 2.63
CA GLU A 130 -2.09 -19.56 1.65
C GLU A 130 -3.06 -19.00 0.62
N GLN A 131 -2.86 -19.35 -0.65
CA GLN A 131 -3.81 -18.95 -1.68
C GLN A 131 -5.21 -19.45 -1.32
N GLY A 132 -6.18 -18.54 -1.36
CA GLY A 132 -7.55 -18.76 -0.95
C GLY A 132 -8.53 -18.39 -2.06
N ALA A 133 -9.74 -18.96 -2.00
CA ALA A 133 -10.77 -18.75 -3.02
C ALA A 133 -11.47 -17.38 -2.94
N VAL A 134 -11.12 -16.54 -1.95
CA VAL A 134 -11.75 -15.25 -1.72
C VAL A 134 -10.78 -14.11 -1.98
N ALA A 135 -11.23 -13.14 -2.78
CA ALA A 135 -10.61 -11.83 -2.92
C ALA A 135 -11.54 -10.75 -2.33
N ILE A 136 -10.99 -9.81 -1.58
CA ILE A 136 -11.74 -8.73 -0.93
C ILE A 136 -11.17 -7.39 -1.40
N ALA A 137 -12.00 -6.53 -1.98
CA ALA A 137 -11.69 -5.11 -2.15
C ALA A 137 -12.76 -4.28 -1.44
N GLY A 138 -12.34 -3.19 -0.80
CA GLY A 138 -13.29 -2.24 -0.23
C GLY A 138 -12.66 -0.96 0.28
N GLN A 139 -13.46 0.11 0.22
CA GLN A 139 -13.07 1.45 0.65
C GLN A 139 -12.71 1.52 2.14
N SER A 140 -13.59 0.98 3.00
CA SER A 140 -13.38 1.00 4.45
C SER A 140 -12.41 -0.09 4.89
N GLY A 141 -11.19 0.31 5.23
CA GLY A 141 -10.17 -0.63 5.68
C GLY A 141 -10.58 -1.44 6.91
N ALA A 142 -11.26 -0.80 7.89
CA ALA A 142 -11.72 -1.48 9.10
C ALA A 142 -12.76 -2.57 8.80
N ILE A 143 -13.70 -2.29 7.87
CA ILE A 143 -14.71 -3.27 7.46
C ILE A 143 -14.06 -4.42 6.69
N VAL A 144 -13.16 -4.12 5.75
CA VAL A 144 -12.43 -5.13 4.98
C VAL A 144 -11.65 -6.07 5.90
N MET A 145 -10.97 -5.52 6.92
CA MET A 145 -10.26 -6.32 7.91
C MET A 145 -11.20 -7.17 8.78
N ALA A 146 -12.35 -6.63 9.19
CA ALA A 146 -13.34 -7.38 9.96
C ALA A 146 -13.94 -8.55 9.16
N ILE A 147 -14.22 -8.34 7.86
CA ILE A 147 -14.68 -9.40 6.96
C ILE A 147 -13.60 -10.48 6.83
N ARG A 148 -12.35 -10.09 6.59
CA ARG A 148 -11.23 -11.03 6.50
C ARG A 148 -11.11 -11.88 7.77
N GLN A 149 -11.15 -11.25 8.94
CA GLN A 149 -11.10 -11.98 10.22
C GLN A 149 -12.24 -12.99 10.32
N ALA A 150 -13.46 -12.58 10.02
CA ALA A 150 -14.63 -13.45 10.10
C ALA A 150 -14.57 -14.64 9.12
N LEU A 151 -13.87 -14.49 7.99
CA LEU A 151 -13.61 -15.58 7.05
C LEU A 151 -12.55 -16.54 7.58
N GLU A 152 -11.44 -16.01 8.11
CA GLU A 152 -10.37 -16.83 8.71
C GLU A 152 -10.87 -17.64 9.91
N ASP A 153 -11.68 -17.04 10.79
CA ASP A 153 -12.28 -17.73 11.94
C ASP A 153 -13.20 -18.89 11.51
N ARG A 154 -13.65 -18.88 10.25
CA ARG A 154 -14.47 -19.94 9.63
C ARG A 154 -13.66 -20.89 8.74
N GLY A 155 -12.34 -20.75 8.71
CA GLY A 155 -11.45 -21.56 7.87
C GLY A 155 -11.53 -21.24 6.38
N VAL A 156 -12.03 -20.06 6.01
CA VAL A 156 -12.10 -19.62 4.61
C VAL A 156 -10.87 -18.79 4.28
N GLY A 157 -10.01 -19.33 3.40
CA GLY A 157 -8.80 -18.66 2.95
C GLY A 157 -9.09 -17.43 2.08
N VAL A 158 -8.36 -16.34 2.33
CA VAL A 158 -8.41 -15.08 1.57
C VAL A 158 -7.11 -14.92 0.80
N GLY A 159 -7.16 -15.04 -0.52
CA GLY A 159 -6.00 -14.91 -1.40
C GLY A 159 -5.58 -13.45 -1.62
N TYR A 160 -6.56 -12.54 -1.72
CA TYR A 160 -6.33 -11.10 -1.86
C TYR A 160 -7.17 -10.30 -0.88
N MET A 161 -6.58 -9.26 -0.30
CA MET A 161 -7.30 -8.22 0.43
C MET A 161 -6.70 -6.87 0.06
N VAL A 162 -7.52 -5.96 -0.46
CA VAL A 162 -7.09 -4.59 -0.80
C VAL A 162 -8.02 -3.60 -0.13
N THR A 163 -7.43 -2.64 0.56
CA THR A 163 -8.18 -1.51 1.13
C THR A 163 -7.93 -0.30 0.24
N THR A 164 -8.98 0.24 -0.39
CA THR A 164 -8.82 1.28 -1.42
C THR A 164 -8.78 2.69 -0.83
N GLY A 165 -9.25 2.88 0.40
CA GLY A 165 -9.21 4.16 1.10
C GLY A 165 -10.02 5.22 0.36
N ASN A 166 -9.45 6.41 0.14
CA ASN A 166 -10.16 7.51 -0.52
C ASN A 166 -10.27 7.34 -2.05
N GLU A 167 -9.75 6.26 -2.63
CA GLU A 167 -9.86 5.95 -4.07
C GLU A 167 -9.38 7.11 -4.97
N SER A 168 -8.17 7.61 -4.72
CA SER A 168 -7.59 8.67 -5.57
C SER A 168 -6.89 8.14 -6.82
N GLY A 169 -6.65 6.83 -6.89
CA GLY A 169 -6.13 6.12 -8.05
C GLY A 169 -7.10 5.03 -8.47
N LEU A 170 -6.72 3.78 -8.24
CA LEU A 170 -7.57 2.61 -8.43
C LEU A 170 -8.75 2.64 -7.45
N GLU A 171 -9.92 2.33 -7.98
CA GLU A 171 -11.16 2.19 -7.24
C GLU A 171 -11.51 0.71 -7.05
N THR A 172 -12.46 0.43 -6.16
CA THR A 172 -12.94 -0.93 -5.90
C THR A 172 -13.31 -1.70 -7.20
N PRO A 173 -14.01 -1.11 -8.19
CA PRO A 173 -14.34 -1.81 -9.45
C PRO A 173 -13.12 -2.23 -10.28
N ASP A 174 -12.02 -1.47 -10.27
CA ASP A 174 -10.80 -1.84 -10.99
C ASP A 174 -10.21 -3.13 -10.43
N LEU A 175 -10.21 -3.25 -9.10
CA LEU A 175 -9.71 -4.43 -8.40
C LEU A 175 -10.63 -5.63 -8.60
N MET A 176 -11.95 -5.43 -8.57
CA MET A 176 -12.91 -6.49 -8.89
C MET A 176 -12.71 -7.01 -10.31
N SER A 177 -12.43 -6.11 -11.26
CA SER A 177 -12.13 -6.49 -12.64
C SER A 177 -10.84 -7.30 -12.76
N TYR A 178 -9.80 -6.92 -12.01
CA TYR A 178 -8.56 -7.71 -11.92
C TYR A 178 -8.82 -9.10 -11.32
N PHE A 179 -9.51 -9.18 -10.18
CA PHE A 179 -9.79 -10.46 -9.51
C PHE A 179 -10.65 -11.40 -10.34
N ALA A 180 -11.53 -10.87 -11.20
CA ALA A 180 -12.36 -11.69 -12.07
C ALA A 180 -11.58 -12.30 -13.25
N ALA A 181 -10.38 -11.78 -13.55
CA ALA A 181 -9.54 -12.21 -14.66
C ALA A 181 -8.32 -13.05 -14.24
N ASP A 182 -8.04 -13.12 -12.94
CA ASP A 182 -6.98 -13.95 -12.32
C ASP A 182 -7.45 -15.41 -12.13
#